data_AF-A0A2M8C2X2-F1
#
_entry.id   AF-A0A2M8C2X2-F1
#
_cell.length_a   1.000
_cell.length_b   1.000
_cell.length_c   1.000
_cell.angle_alpha   90.00
_cell.angle_beta   90.00
_cell.angle_gamma   90.00
#
_symmetry.space_group_name_H-M   'P 1'
#
loop_
_entity.id
_entity.type
_entity.pdbx_description
1 polymer ?
#
loop_
_entity_poly.entity_id
_entity_poly.type
_entity_poly.pdbx_seq_one_letter_code
_entity_poly.pdbx_strand_id
1 'polypeptide(L)'
;MAFHEVQFPTSISYGSRGGPGHSTAIISVDSGAEERVSRWSAARRKYDVSYGIKSVDDLASLSEFYIARSGPAHGFRFKDHLDFTSADDHTGAVTDTDQTIETGDATTKQFQLIKTYSSGGTNKVRNIRKPVSGTVVVALDGVNQPTGWTVDITTGIITFTVAPGAGVVISAGFEFDVPVRFGKEVDEALMVSI
;
A
#
# COMPACT_ATOMS: atom_id res chain seq x y z
N MET A 1 -4.19 -9.31 14.29
CA MET A 1 -5.47 -8.65 13.93
C MET A 1 -6.10 -9.47 12.82
N ALA A 2 -7.42 -9.68 12.86
CA ALA A 2 -8.10 -10.46 11.83
C ALA A 2 -8.09 -9.69 10.50
N PHE A 3 -7.74 -10.36 9.41
CA PHE A 3 -7.63 -9.79 8.08
C PHE A 3 -8.21 -10.79 7.07
N HIS A 4 -9.02 -10.30 6.14
CA HIS A 4 -9.53 -11.09 5.02
C HIS A 4 -8.77 -10.68 3.76
N GLU A 5 -8.17 -11.66 3.08
CA GLU A 5 -7.39 -11.46 1.84
C GLU A 5 -8.28 -11.20 0.61
N VAL A 6 -9.32 -10.38 0.78
CA VAL A 6 -10.27 -9.96 -0.25
C VAL A 6 -10.07 -8.48 -0.57
N GLN A 7 -10.17 -8.13 -1.84
CA GLN A 7 -10.09 -6.73 -2.30
C GLN A 7 -11.47 -6.07 -2.22
N PHE A 8 -11.48 -4.83 -1.73
CA PHE A 8 -12.66 -3.97 -1.75
C PHE A 8 -13.10 -3.69 -3.20
N PRO A 9 -14.41 -3.56 -3.49
CA PRO A 9 -14.89 -3.32 -4.85
C PRO A 9 -14.21 -2.11 -5.51
N THR A 10 -13.58 -2.36 -6.65
CA THR A 10 -12.73 -1.36 -7.32
C THR A 10 -13.52 -0.25 -7.99
N SER A 11 -14.78 -0.51 -8.40
CA SER A 11 -15.71 0.51 -8.90
C SER A 11 -15.92 1.62 -7.87
N ILE A 12 -16.05 1.23 -6.60
CA ILE A 12 -16.26 2.14 -5.46
C ILE A 12 -14.95 2.81 -5.05
N SER A 13 -13.83 2.05 -4.95
CA SER A 13 -12.54 2.64 -4.54
C SER A 13 -12.03 3.72 -5.49
N TYR A 14 -12.35 3.63 -6.79
CA TYR A 14 -11.95 4.63 -7.78
C TYR A 14 -12.49 6.04 -7.48
N GLY A 15 -13.71 6.14 -6.93
CA GLY A 15 -14.30 7.43 -6.56
C GLY A 15 -13.94 7.89 -5.14
N SER A 16 -13.14 7.14 -4.41
CA SER A 16 -12.80 7.45 -3.02
C SER A 16 -11.92 8.69 -2.91
N ARG A 17 -12.05 9.40 -1.80
CA ARG A 17 -11.20 10.54 -1.42
C ARG A 17 -10.39 10.20 -0.19
N GLY A 18 -9.20 10.76 -0.08
CA GLY A 18 -8.37 10.55 1.10
C GLY A 18 -6.90 10.46 0.73
N GLY A 19 -6.10 9.91 1.65
CA GLY A 19 -4.68 9.78 1.43
C GLY A 19 -3.86 9.63 2.72
N PRO A 20 -2.53 9.72 2.60
CA PRO A 20 -1.62 9.60 3.73
C PRO A 20 -1.71 10.80 4.68
N GLY A 21 -1.78 10.50 5.98
CA GLY A 21 -1.68 11.48 7.07
C GLY A 21 -0.58 11.13 8.06
N HIS A 22 0.05 12.16 8.63
CA HIS A 22 1.03 12.05 9.71
C HIS A 22 0.46 12.54 11.03
N SER A 23 0.95 12.01 12.15
CA SER A 23 0.67 12.56 13.47
C SER A 23 1.91 13.29 13.95
N THR A 24 1.83 14.63 13.99
CA THR A 24 2.91 15.50 14.47
C THR A 24 2.35 16.39 15.57
N ALA A 25 2.95 16.36 16.75
CA ALA A 25 2.64 17.33 17.79
C ALA A 25 3.40 18.62 17.50
N ILE A 26 2.68 19.74 17.49
CA ILE A 26 3.25 21.08 17.33
C ILE A 26 3.12 21.78 18.68
N ILE A 27 4.25 22.20 19.23
CA ILE A 27 4.32 22.85 20.54
C ILE A 27 4.89 24.24 20.30
N SER A 28 4.12 25.28 20.64
CA SER A 28 4.62 26.65 20.68
C SER A 28 5.36 26.87 22.00
N VAL A 29 6.59 27.38 21.94
CA VAL A 29 7.37 27.75 23.13
C VAL A 29 7.29 29.25 23.36
N ASP A 30 7.47 29.70 24.61
CA ASP A 30 7.31 31.11 25.03
C ASP A 30 8.20 32.11 24.26
N SER A 31 9.27 31.62 23.61
CA SER A 31 10.11 32.42 22.71
C SER A 31 9.45 32.75 21.35
N GLY A 32 8.25 32.23 21.09
CA GLY A 32 7.54 32.36 19.81
C GLY A 32 7.98 31.34 18.76
N ALA A 33 8.90 30.43 19.07
CA ALA A 33 9.32 29.34 18.19
C ALA A 33 8.36 28.12 18.28
N GLU A 34 8.43 27.24 17.28
CA GLU A 34 7.68 25.98 17.26
C GLU A 34 8.62 24.77 17.32
N GLU A 35 8.31 23.82 18.20
CA GLU A 35 8.88 22.49 18.19
C GLU A 35 7.89 21.49 17.57
N ARG A 36 8.40 20.56 16.75
CA ARG A 36 7.59 19.56 16.04
C ARG A 36 8.08 18.15 16.35
N VAL A 37 7.22 17.35 16.97
CA VAL A 37 7.53 15.95 17.33
C VAL A 37 6.67 15.01 16.50
N SER A 38 7.30 14.27 15.57
CA SER A 38 6.62 13.23 14.79
C SER A 38 6.31 12.03 15.69
N ARG A 39 5.03 11.72 15.85
CA ARG A 39 4.55 10.59 16.67
C ARG A 39 4.46 9.29 15.88
N TRP A 40 4.32 9.37 14.55
CA TRP A 40 4.25 8.19 13.68
C TRP A 40 5.47 8.13 12.76
N SER A 41 6.10 6.95 12.73
CA SER A 41 7.24 6.68 11.83
C SER A 41 6.84 6.57 10.36
N ALA A 42 5.56 6.27 10.08
CA ALA A 42 4.99 6.13 8.75
C ALA A 42 3.61 6.79 8.66
N ALA A 43 3.22 7.21 7.45
CA ALA A 43 1.91 7.77 7.21
C ALA A 43 0.82 6.72 7.38
N ARG A 44 -0.30 7.09 8.03
CA ARG A 44 -1.53 6.29 8.04
C ARG A 44 -2.49 6.86 7.01
N ARG A 45 -3.08 5.98 6.20
CA ARG A 45 -4.02 6.37 5.17
C ARG A 45 -5.45 6.29 5.69
N LYS A 46 -6.27 7.28 5.34
CA LYS A 46 -7.72 7.30 5.57
C LYS A 46 -8.40 7.57 4.23
N TYR A 47 -9.46 6.82 3.95
CA TYR A 47 -10.25 6.92 2.73
C TYR A 47 -11.73 7.10 3.10
N ASP A 48 -12.40 7.93 2.33
CA ASP A 48 -13.84 8.12 2.29
C ASP A 48 -14.35 7.58 0.95
N VAL A 49 -15.15 6.52 1.01
CA VAL A 49 -15.67 5.81 -0.16
C VAL A 49 -17.05 6.29 -0.59
N SER A 50 -17.67 7.23 0.15
CA SER A 50 -19.05 7.68 -0.07
C SER A 50 -19.25 8.23 -1.48
N TYR A 51 -18.25 8.94 -2.01
CA TYR A 51 -18.25 9.49 -3.36
C TYR A 51 -18.11 8.44 -4.48
N GLY A 52 -17.70 7.22 -4.13
CA GLY A 52 -17.57 6.11 -5.07
C GLY A 52 -18.87 5.37 -5.36
N ILE A 53 -19.89 5.57 -4.53
CA ILE A 53 -21.18 4.90 -4.65
C ILE A 53 -22.02 5.63 -5.70
N LYS A 54 -22.25 4.99 -6.86
CA LYS A 54 -22.95 5.61 -8.00
C LYS A 54 -24.26 4.93 -8.35
N SER A 55 -24.53 3.76 -7.78
CA SER A 55 -25.67 2.92 -8.10
C SER A 55 -26.21 2.18 -6.87
N VAL A 56 -27.42 1.63 -7.01
CA VAL A 56 -28.01 0.73 -6.00
C VAL A 56 -27.20 -0.58 -5.88
N ASP A 57 -26.60 -1.03 -6.98
CA ASP A 57 -25.75 -2.23 -7.00
C ASP A 57 -24.45 -2.01 -6.21
N ASP A 58 -23.87 -0.80 -6.27
CA ASP A 58 -22.72 -0.43 -5.43
C ASP A 58 -23.10 -0.41 -3.94
N LEU A 59 -24.31 0.06 -3.59
CA LEU A 59 -24.83 0.02 -2.21
C LEU A 59 -25.00 -1.41 -1.72
N ALA A 60 -25.58 -2.29 -2.54
CA ALA A 60 -25.73 -3.70 -2.20
C ALA A 60 -24.37 -4.37 -1.98
N SER A 61 -23.43 -4.16 -2.92
CA SER A 61 -22.06 -4.67 -2.82
C SER A 61 -21.33 -4.17 -1.57
N LEU A 62 -21.48 -2.89 -1.24
CA LEU A 62 -20.90 -2.30 -0.02
C LEU A 62 -21.52 -2.90 1.24
N SER A 63 -22.85 -3.05 1.29
CA SER A 63 -23.57 -3.62 2.43
C SER A 63 -23.13 -5.07 2.69
N GLU A 64 -23.12 -5.91 1.64
CA GLU A 64 -22.60 -7.28 1.72
C GLU A 64 -21.14 -7.28 2.19
N PHE A 65 -20.32 -6.37 1.65
CA PHE A 65 -18.92 -6.29 2.02
C PHE A 65 -18.73 -5.87 3.48
N TYR A 66 -19.51 -4.90 3.98
CA TYR A 66 -19.44 -4.40 5.34
C TYR A 66 -19.86 -5.46 6.36
N ILE A 67 -21.01 -6.09 6.14
CA ILE A 67 -21.57 -7.10 7.05
C ILE A 67 -20.65 -8.31 7.11
N ALA A 68 -20.16 -8.80 5.95
CA ALA A 68 -19.26 -9.94 5.91
C ALA A 68 -17.86 -9.65 6.50
N ARG A 69 -17.53 -8.39 6.80
CA ARG A 69 -16.32 -7.96 7.53
C ARG A 69 -16.60 -7.63 9.00
N SER A 70 -17.84 -7.75 9.45
CA SER A 70 -18.29 -7.38 10.80
C SER A 70 -17.88 -5.94 11.16
N GLY A 71 -18.09 -5.02 10.21
CA GLY A 71 -17.68 -3.62 10.33
C GLY A 71 -16.16 -3.48 10.54
N PRO A 72 -15.69 -2.80 11.61
CA PRO A 72 -14.25 -2.54 11.81
C PRO A 72 -13.44 -3.76 12.29
N ALA A 73 -14.08 -4.92 12.53
CA ALA A 73 -13.43 -6.07 13.14
C ALA A 73 -12.36 -6.74 12.25
N HIS A 74 -12.58 -6.78 10.93
CA HIS A 74 -11.66 -7.40 9.97
C HIS A 74 -11.09 -6.39 8.99
N GLY A 75 -9.77 -6.44 8.80
CA GLY A 75 -9.11 -5.70 7.73
C GLY A 75 -9.28 -6.37 6.36
N PHE A 76 -9.05 -5.63 5.30
CA PHE A 76 -9.13 -6.08 3.91
C PHE A 76 -8.20 -5.28 3.00
N ARG A 77 -8.05 -5.72 1.75
CA ARG A 77 -7.23 -5.06 0.73
C ARG A 77 -8.01 -3.92 0.07
N PHE A 78 -7.37 -2.77 -0.11
CA PHE A 78 -7.97 -1.60 -0.75
C PHE A 78 -7.04 -1.04 -1.82
N LYS A 79 -7.55 -0.89 -3.05
CA LYS A 79 -6.80 -0.31 -4.15
C LYS A 79 -6.86 1.22 -4.08
N ASP A 80 -5.74 1.84 -3.75
CA ASP A 80 -5.57 3.30 -3.75
C ASP A 80 -5.16 3.78 -5.13
N HIS A 81 -6.10 4.27 -5.94
CA HIS A 81 -5.86 4.64 -7.33
C HIS A 81 -4.85 5.78 -7.53
N LEU A 82 -4.44 6.47 -6.46
CA LEU A 82 -3.40 7.51 -6.50
C LEU A 82 -1.99 6.98 -6.17
N ASP A 83 -1.88 5.75 -5.65
CA ASP A 83 -0.63 5.18 -5.14
C ASP A 83 -0.70 3.64 -5.11
N PHE A 84 -1.14 2.99 -6.20
CA PHE A 84 -1.28 1.53 -6.26
C PHE A 84 -0.15 0.80 -7.02
N THR A 85 0.78 1.53 -7.63
CA THR A 85 1.84 0.98 -8.49
C THR A 85 3.21 1.49 -8.05
N SER A 86 4.26 0.70 -8.28
CA SER A 86 5.66 1.07 -8.08
C SER A 86 6.17 2.14 -9.04
N ALA A 87 5.44 2.41 -10.14
CA ALA A 87 5.80 3.42 -11.11
C ALA A 87 5.92 4.82 -10.48
N ASP A 88 6.83 5.63 -11.04
CA ASP A 88 7.16 6.96 -10.54
C ASP A 88 5.98 7.94 -10.59
N ASP A 89 5.11 7.80 -11.60
CA ASP A 89 3.88 8.60 -11.75
C ASP A 89 2.71 8.09 -10.89
N HIS A 90 2.93 7.00 -10.16
CA HIS A 90 1.99 6.34 -9.25
C HIS A 90 0.71 5.79 -9.88
N THR A 91 0.59 5.82 -11.21
CA THR A 91 -0.60 5.32 -11.94
C THR A 91 -0.27 4.52 -13.20
N GLY A 92 0.98 4.58 -13.67
CA GLY A 92 1.49 3.91 -14.85
C GLY A 92 1.75 2.41 -14.66
N ALA A 93 2.05 1.76 -15.78
CA ALA A 93 2.41 0.35 -15.81
C ALA A 93 3.73 0.09 -15.09
N VAL A 94 3.82 -1.06 -14.44
CA VAL A 94 5.01 -1.50 -13.71
C VAL A 94 6.15 -1.85 -14.66
N THR A 95 7.37 -1.50 -14.27
CA THR A 95 8.60 -1.98 -14.91
C THR A 95 9.49 -2.70 -13.90
N ASP A 96 10.30 -3.65 -14.35
CA ASP A 96 11.20 -4.44 -13.50
C ASP A 96 12.32 -3.61 -12.82
N THR A 97 12.47 -2.35 -13.23
CA THR A 97 13.43 -1.38 -12.67
C THR A 97 12.79 -0.25 -11.86
N ASP A 98 11.48 -0.28 -11.60
CA ASP A 98 10.77 0.81 -10.91
C ASP A 98 11.39 1.16 -9.55
N GLN A 99 11.62 0.16 -8.70
CA GLN A 99 12.12 0.35 -7.35
C GLN A 99 13.38 -0.47 -7.15
N THR A 100 14.48 0.19 -6.81
CA THR A 100 15.67 -0.49 -6.29
C THR A 100 15.38 -0.98 -4.88
N ILE A 101 15.39 -2.29 -4.69
CA ILE A 101 15.05 -2.94 -3.42
C ILE A 101 16.28 -3.00 -2.52
N GLU A 102 17.35 -3.61 -3.01
CA GLU A 102 18.60 -3.79 -2.27
C GLU A 102 19.73 -4.21 -3.21
N THR A 103 20.94 -4.42 -2.68
CA THR A 103 22.07 -5.02 -3.39
C THR A 103 22.35 -6.40 -2.80
N GLY A 104 22.52 -7.40 -3.67
CA GLY A 104 22.84 -8.76 -3.28
C GLY A 104 24.19 -8.86 -2.56
N ASP A 105 24.28 -9.83 -1.66
CA ASP A 105 25.46 -10.16 -0.86
C ASP A 105 25.93 -11.62 -1.08
N ALA A 106 25.37 -12.32 -2.08
CA ALA A 106 25.54 -13.74 -2.37
C ALA A 106 25.07 -14.73 -1.28
N THR A 107 24.38 -14.27 -0.23
CA THR A 107 23.90 -15.11 0.88
C THR A 107 22.42 -14.94 1.20
N THR A 108 21.94 -13.70 1.23
CA THR A 108 20.57 -13.32 1.52
C THR A 108 19.67 -13.67 0.34
N LYS A 109 18.55 -14.34 0.63
CA LYS A 109 17.57 -14.78 -0.37
C LYS A 109 16.23 -14.07 -0.27
N GLN A 110 15.96 -13.39 0.84
CA GLN A 110 14.66 -12.79 1.13
C GLN A 110 14.79 -11.27 1.16
N PHE A 111 13.97 -10.60 0.36
CA PHE A 111 13.99 -9.15 0.21
C PHE A 111 12.57 -8.62 0.30
N GLN A 112 12.38 -7.59 1.12
CA GLN A 112 11.07 -6.94 1.30
C GLN A 112 10.82 -5.99 0.13
N LEU A 113 9.67 -6.09 -0.53
CA LEU A 113 9.22 -5.07 -1.48
C LEU A 113 9.11 -3.71 -0.77
N ILE A 114 9.69 -2.69 -1.39
CA ILE A 114 9.66 -1.32 -0.91
C ILE A 114 9.24 -0.36 -2.02
N LYS A 115 8.62 0.75 -1.63
CA LYS A 115 8.43 1.92 -2.47
C LYS A 115 9.10 3.11 -1.82
N THR A 116 9.89 3.84 -2.59
CA THR A 116 10.59 5.06 -2.14
C THR A 116 9.85 6.28 -2.64
N TYR A 117 9.46 7.17 -1.71
CA TYR A 117 8.92 8.48 -2.03
C TYR A 117 10.04 9.51 -1.94
N SER A 118 10.35 10.17 -3.05
CA SER A 118 11.49 11.08 -3.15
C SER A 118 11.04 12.47 -3.58
N SER A 119 11.44 13.50 -2.84
CA SER A 119 11.20 14.90 -3.23
C SER A 119 12.25 15.81 -2.59
N GLY A 120 12.82 16.72 -3.38
CA GLY A 120 13.81 17.69 -2.89
C GLY A 120 15.04 17.06 -2.23
N GLY A 121 15.50 15.89 -2.71
CA GLY A 121 16.62 15.14 -2.14
C GLY A 121 16.32 14.39 -0.84
N THR A 122 15.07 14.44 -0.36
CA THR A 122 14.61 13.67 0.79
C THR A 122 13.89 12.41 0.33
N ASN A 123 14.29 11.26 0.88
CA ASN A 123 13.70 9.97 0.54
C ASN A 123 12.99 9.37 1.75
N LYS A 124 11.80 8.82 1.52
CA LYS A 124 11.05 8.05 2.52
C LYS A 124 10.71 6.69 1.96
N VAL A 125 11.24 5.65 2.58
CA VAL A 125 10.97 4.26 2.21
C VAL A 125 9.72 3.76 2.93
N ARG A 126 8.85 3.05 2.20
CA ARG A 126 7.70 2.32 2.72
C ARG A 126 7.83 0.85 2.34
N ASN A 127 7.75 -0.03 3.33
CA ASN A 127 7.60 -1.46 3.08
C ASN A 127 6.21 -1.72 2.49
N ILE A 128 6.19 -2.40 1.35
CA ILE A 128 4.98 -2.73 0.62
C ILE A 128 4.57 -4.16 0.99
N ARG A 129 3.39 -4.25 1.60
CA ARG A 129 2.69 -5.50 1.84
C ARG A 129 1.51 -5.57 0.88
N LYS A 130 0.94 -6.76 0.70
CA LYS A 130 -0.21 -6.98 -0.19
C LYS A 130 0.07 -6.61 -1.66
N PRO A 131 1.19 -7.06 -2.29
CA PRO A 131 1.33 -6.89 -3.72
C PRO A 131 0.21 -7.66 -4.44
N VAL A 132 -0.24 -7.13 -5.57
CA VAL A 132 -1.25 -7.77 -6.40
C VAL A 132 -0.63 -8.98 -7.08
N SER A 133 -1.29 -10.13 -6.98
CA SER A 133 -0.80 -11.35 -7.60
C SER A 133 -0.65 -11.18 -9.11
N GLY A 134 0.49 -11.61 -9.66
CA GLY A 134 0.77 -11.55 -11.09
C GLY A 134 1.26 -10.21 -11.63
N THR A 135 1.41 -9.17 -10.80
CA THR A 135 1.96 -7.87 -11.23
C THR A 135 3.41 -7.66 -10.84
N VAL A 136 3.96 -8.50 -9.95
CA VAL A 136 5.36 -8.38 -9.51
C VAL A 136 6.28 -8.83 -10.64
N VAL A 137 7.23 -7.98 -10.98
CA VAL A 137 8.33 -8.22 -11.91
C VAL A 137 9.63 -7.85 -11.22
N VAL A 138 10.70 -8.60 -11.48
CA VAL A 138 11.98 -8.47 -10.76
C VAL A 138 13.11 -8.42 -11.79
N ALA A 139 14.08 -7.54 -11.58
CA ALA A 139 15.33 -7.53 -12.34
C ALA A 139 16.54 -7.66 -11.40
N LEU A 140 17.61 -8.23 -11.95
CA LEU A 140 18.94 -8.28 -11.35
C LEU A 140 19.90 -7.55 -12.29
N ASP A 141 20.57 -6.51 -11.79
CA ASP A 141 21.39 -5.58 -12.59
C ASP A 141 20.68 -5.06 -13.86
N GLY A 142 19.38 -4.76 -13.73
CA GLY A 142 18.54 -4.28 -14.84
C GLY A 142 18.14 -5.35 -15.85
N VAL A 143 18.45 -6.63 -15.60
CA VAL A 143 18.03 -7.75 -16.44
C VAL A 143 16.83 -8.44 -15.81
N ASN A 144 15.70 -8.41 -16.52
CA ASN A 144 14.46 -9.08 -16.13
C ASN A 144 14.68 -10.55 -15.76
N GLN A 145 14.14 -10.96 -14.62
CA GLN A 145 14.14 -12.33 -14.14
C GLN A 145 12.71 -12.90 -14.20
N PRO A 146 12.33 -13.62 -15.27
CA PRO A 146 10.97 -14.16 -15.39
C PRO A 146 10.69 -15.33 -14.42
N THR A 147 11.74 -15.96 -13.87
CA THR A 147 11.65 -17.10 -12.94
C THR A 147 12.80 -17.05 -11.92
N GLY A 148 12.89 -18.04 -11.02
CA GLY A 148 13.98 -18.14 -10.05
C GLY A 148 13.69 -17.45 -8.72
N TRP A 149 12.50 -16.90 -8.55
CA TRP A 149 12.02 -16.28 -7.33
C TRP A 149 10.51 -16.51 -7.14
N THR A 150 10.04 -16.30 -5.92
CA THR A 150 8.62 -16.30 -5.55
C THR A 150 8.30 -15.09 -4.70
N VAL A 151 7.06 -14.62 -4.68
CA VAL A 151 6.63 -13.54 -3.79
C VAL A 151 5.47 -13.98 -2.91
N ASP A 152 5.57 -13.68 -1.61
CA ASP A 152 4.43 -13.82 -0.70
C ASP A 152 3.52 -12.59 -0.85
N ILE A 153 2.32 -12.80 -1.42
CA ILE A 153 1.34 -11.74 -1.67
C ILE A 153 0.67 -11.19 -0.41
N THR A 154 1.00 -11.71 0.77
CA THR A 154 0.51 -11.20 2.06
C THR A 154 1.53 -10.31 2.76
N THR A 155 2.82 -10.62 2.64
CA THR A 155 3.93 -9.91 3.29
C THR A 155 4.71 -9.00 2.34
N GLY A 156 4.69 -9.29 1.04
CA GLY A 156 5.50 -8.61 0.03
C GLY A 156 6.97 -9.02 0.07
N ILE A 157 7.30 -10.20 0.59
CA ILE A 157 8.67 -10.71 0.61
C ILE A 157 8.93 -11.49 -0.68
N ILE A 158 9.93 -11.06 -1.46
CA ILE A 158 10.51 -11.84 -2.56
C ILE A 158 11.50 -12.83 -1.97
N THR A 159 11.40 -14.10 -2.37
CA THR A 159 12.36 -15.15 -2.02
C THR A 159 12.99 -15.70 -3.29
N PHE A 160 14.30 -15.54 -3.43
CA PHE A 160 15.06 -16.11 -4.53
C PHE A 160 15.46 -17.57 -4.26
N THR A 161 15.49 -18.38 -5.32
CA THR A 161 15.95 -19.78 -5.25
C THR A 161 17.46 -19.83 -5.00
N VAL A 162 18.21 -18.93 -5.64
CA VAL A 162 19.64 -18.71 -5.48
C VAL A 162 19.85 -17.26 -5.03
N ALA A 163 20.69 -17.04 -4.02
CA ALA A 163 20.95 -15.68 -3.54
C ALA A 163 21.52 -14.82 -4.68
N PRO A 164 21.00 -13.59 -4.91
CA PRO A 164 21.61 -12.66 -5.84
C PRO A 164 23.09 -12.44 -5.51
N GLY A 165 23.93 -12.39 -6.54
CA GLY A 165 25.39 -12.27 -6.38
C GLY A 165 25.79 -11.00 -5.61
N ALA A 166 26.99 -11.02 -5.03
CA ALA A 166 27.52 -9.86 -4.33
C ALA A 166 27.65 -8.66 -5.29
N GLY A 167 27.05 -7.52 -4.94
CA GLY A 167 27.07 -6.31 -5.77
C GLY A 167 25.97 -6.23 -6.83
N VAL A 168 25.17 -7.29 -7.01
CA VAL A 168 24.05 -7.32 -7.96
C VAL A 168 22.90 -6.46 -7.44
N VAL A 169 22.48 -5.45 -8.19
CA VAL A 169 21.34 -4.60 -7.85
C VAL A 169 20.05 -5.38 -8.05
N ILE A 170 19.21 -5.43 -7.03
CA ILE A 170 17.89 -6.04 -7.06
C ILE A 170 16.86 -4.93 -7.24
N SER A 171 16.09 -4.98 -8.31
CA SER A 171 14.96 -4.07 -8.52
C SER A 171 13.66 -4.83 -8.78
N ALA A 172 12.54 -4.17 -8.52
CA ALA A 172 11.23 -4.74 -8.79
C ALA A 172 10.20 -3.68 -9.16
N GLY A 173 9.23 -4.09 -9.97
CA GLY A 173 7.97 -3.40 -10.21
C GLY A 173 6.80 -4.24 -9.74
N PHE A 174 5.73 -3.61 -9.26
CA PHE A 174 4.58 -4.27 -8.68
C PHE A 174 3.39 -3.31 -8.51
N GLU A 175 2.17 -3.84 -8.63
CA GLU A 175 0.99 -3.21 -8.06
C GLU A 175 0.80 -3.69 -6.61
N PHE A 176 0.14 -2.89 -5.78
CA PHE A 176 -0.13 -3.24 -4.38
C PHE A 176 -1.43 -2.65 -3.86
N ASP A 177 -2.01 -3.35 -2.88
CA ASP A 177 -3.15 -2.89 -2.12
C ASP A 177 -2.74 -2.31 -0.76
N VAL A 178 -3.54 -1.38 -0.25
CA VAL A 178 -3.40 -0.85 1.10
C VAL A 178 -4.23 -1.71 2.06
N PRO A 179 -3.63 -2.30 3.12
CA PRO A 179 -4.40 -2.98 4.15
C PRO A 179 -5.17 -1.93 4.98
N VAL A 180 -6.49 -1.99 4.94
CA VAL A 180 -7.39 -1.08 5.65
C VAL A 180 -8.44 -1.85 6.45
N ARG A 181 -9.26 -1.14 7.21
CA ARG A 181 -10.50 -1.63 7.82
C ARG A 181 -11.52 -0.51 7.81
N PHE A 182 -12.79 -0.84 8.04
CA PHE A 182 -13.82 0.18 8.24
C PHE A 182 -13.53 1.07 9.47
N GLY A 183 -14.04 2.29 9.43
CA GLY A 183 -13.94 3.29 10.50
C GLY A 183 -14.64 2.86 11.80
N LYS A 184 -14.38 3.61 12.89
CA LYS A 184 -14.99 3.33 14.21
C LYS A 184 -16.44 3.85 14.31
N GLU A 185 -16.80 4.83 13.48
CA GLU A 185 -18.15 5.40 13.46
C GLU A 185 -19.12 4.45 12.77
N VAL A 186 -20.35 4.40 13.28
CA VAL A 186 -21.46 3.76 12.56
C VAL A 186 -21.60 4.51 11.25
N ASP A 187 -21.62 3.78 10.13
CA ASP A 187 -21.63 4.40 8.81
C ASP A 187 -22.86 5.31 8.67
N GLU A 188 -22.67 6.63 8.70
CA GLU A 188 -23.75 7.60 8.49
C GLU A 188 -24.37 7.45 7.09
N ALA A 189 -23.62 6.89 6.14
CA ALA A 189 -24.08 6.58 4.79
C ALA A 189 -25.16 5.47 4.74
N LEU A 190 -25.23 4.61 5.76
CA LEU A 190 -26.27 3.59 5.91
C LEU A 190 -27.44 4.04 6.81
N MET A 191 -27.37 5.25 7.36
CA MET A 191 -28.46 5.84 8.14
C MET A 191 -29.56 6.38 7.21
N VAL A 192 -30.31 5.46 6.58
CA VAL A 192 -31.71 5.76 6.28
C VAL A 192 -32.41 5.80 7.63
N SER A 193 -32.67 7.01 8.14
CA SER A 193 -33.55 7.19 9.30
C SER A 193 -34.85 6.44 9.04
N ILE A 194 -35.20 5.51 9.93
CA ILE A 194 -36.57 5.01 10.06
C ILE A 194 -37.28 5.91 11.07
#